data_AF-A0A1I3GFN6-F1
#
_entry.id   AF-A0A1I3GFN6-F1
#
_cell.length_a   1.000
_cell.length_b   1.000
_cell.length_c   1.000
_cell.angle_alpha   90.00
_cell.angle_beta   90.00
_cell.angle_gamma   90.00
#
_symmetry.space_group_name_H-M   'P 1'
#
loop_
_entity.id
_entity.type
_entity.pdbx_description
1 polymer ?
#
loop_
_entity_poly.entity_id
_entity_poly.type
_entity_poly.pdbx_seq_one_letter_code
_entity_poly.pdbx_strand_id
1 'polypeptide(L)'
;MSNLDSFISPSRTSVSLNTMDFFDENGEAFHQKKISPIDSFLYEHESLRRNLGRLYSQDTYSDQINNLLLLGFVSSVESYLRNLVIEIINKDDFSWRKSLNRKISFAAACHKKNRLVVAAMLEECNFLSKNDIVDHLKDYLGVAYQDSKSPELADILGYYSQVCQIRHCIVHRASYFGTKNAVSLGLKEHKVFLDRQIVVSIGLLQEVSLICKNLVILVNKYVFNYIMERTQGKNKGVLIWSNDYSKDRKVFNDYYKIFSSNKLAEDGEVELKKASEVYREMLGGS
;
A
#
# COMPACT_ATOMS: atom_id res chain seq x y z
N MET A 1 -20.19 -54.79 -10.14
CA MET A 1 -20.52 -53.35 -10.18
C MET A 1 -19.60 -52.72 -11.21
N SER A 2 -20.17 -52.20 -12.29
CA SER A 2 -19.45 -51.53 -13.38
C SER A 2 -18.73 -50.29 -12.87
N ASN A 3 -17.50 -50.08 -13.34
CA ASN A 3 -16.56 -49.04 -12.92
C ASN A 3 -17.00 -47.65 -13.42
N LEU A 4 -18.14 -47.16 -12.91
CA LEU A 4 -18.72 -45.85 -13.25
C LEU A 4 -17.76 -44.70 -12.91
N ASP A 5 -16.92 -44.87 -11.89
CA ASP A 5 -15.97 -43.86 -11.42
C ASP A 5 -14.96 -43.47 -12.51
N SER A 6 -14.49 -44.43 -13.32
CA SER A 6 -13.55 -44.16 -14.41
C SER A 6 -14.14 -43.38 -15.59
N PHE A 7 -15.47 -43.29 -15.70
CA PHE A 7 -16.15 -42.48 -16.73
C PHE A 7 -16.51 -41.07 -16.22
N ILE A 8 -16.53 -40.86 -14.89
CA ILE A 8 -16.90 -39.58 -14.28
C ILE A 8 -15.66 -38.73 -14.00
N SER A 9 -14.54 -39.33 -13.57
CA SER A 9 -13.30 -38.59 -13.28
C SER A 9 -12.06 -39.48 -13.42
N PRO A 10 -10.92 -38.92 -13.88
CA PRO A 10 -9.68 -39.67 -13.98
C PRO A 10 -9.14 -40.07 -12.59
N SER A 11 -8.32 -41.11 -12.56
CA SER A 11 -7.62 -41.55 -11.35
C SER A 11 -6.80 -40.41 -10.73
N ARG A 12 -6.91 -40.23 -9.41
CA ARG A 12 -6.20 -39.20 -8.66
C ARG A 12 -4.69 -39.42 -8.69
N THR A 13 -3.93 -38.39 -9.04
CA THR A 13 -2.50 -38.32 -8.77
C THR A 13 -2.28 -37.83 -7.34
N SER A 14 -1.51 -38.56 -6.52
CA SER A 14 -1.10 -38.11 -5.19
C SER A 14 0.12 -37.19 -5.29
N VAL A 15 0.03 -36.01 -4.68
CA VAL A 15 1.14 -35.05 -4.57
C VAL A 15 1.33 -34.70 -3.10
N SER A 16 2.58 -34.59 -2.65
CA SER A 16 2.95 -34.06 -1.33
C SER A 16 3.62 -32.70 -1.53
N LEU A 17 3.13 -31.69 -0.81
CA LEU A 17 3.65 -30.32 -0.86
C LEU A 17 4.34 -30.00 0.46
N ASN A 18 5.65 -29.77 0.43
CA ASN A 18 6.38 -29.22 1.58
C ASN A 18 6.46 -27.70 1.44
N THR A 19 5.70 -26.97 2.25
CA THR A 19 5.65 -25.51 2.16
C THR A 19 6.92 -24.83 2.65
N MET A 20 7.79 -25.54 3.39
CA MET A 20 9.05 -24.99 3.88
C MET A 20 9.99 -24.60 2.74
N ASP A 21 9.90 -25.31 1.60
CA ASP A 21 10.76 -25.08 0.44
C ASP A 21 10.48 -23.75 -0.28
N PHE A 22 9.41 -23.03 0.10
CA PHE A 22 9.05 -21.74 -0.49
C PHE A 22 9.66 -20.53 0.21
N PHE A 23 10.32 -20.72 1.36
CA PHE A 23 10.87 -19.63 2.15
C PHE A 23 12.39 -19.54 1.99
N ASP A 24 12.89 -18.33 1.75
CA ASP A 24 14.32 -18.04 1.77
C ASP A 24 14.79 -17.87 3.22
N GLU A 25 15.47 -18.89 3.76
CA GLU A 25 16.01 -18.88 5.13
C GLU A 25 17.08 -17.79 5.34
N ASN A 26 17.72 -17.33 4.26
CA ASN A 26 18.73 -16.26 4.28
C ASN A 26 18.15 -14.90 3.91
N GLY A 27 16.86 -14.83 3.57
CA GLY A 27 16.19 -13.61 3.16
C GLY A 27 16.01 -12.64 4.33
N GLU A 28 16.26 -11.35 4.09
CA GLU A 28 15.94 -10.33 5.08
C GLU A 28 14.43 -10.27 5.32
N ALA A 29 14.01 -10.36 6.59
CA ALA A 29 12.61 -10.17 6.94
C ALA A 29 12.14 -8.78 6.48
N PHE A 30 10.95 -8.72 5.89
CA PHE A 30 10.41 -7.53 5.23
C PHE A 30 10.53 -6.22 6.06
N HIS A 31 10.29 -6.29 7.37
CA HIS A 31 10.36 -5.13 8.28
C HIS A 31 11.77 -4.80 8.83
N GLN A 32 12.82 -5.48 8.35
CA GLN A 32 14.20 -5.20 8.75
C GLN A 32 14.95 -4.33 7.73
N LYS A 33 14.39 -4.12 6.54
CA LYS A 33 14.96 -3.23 5.53
C LYS A 33 15.07 -1.80 6.07
N LYS A 34 16.27 -1.21 6.01
CA LYS A 34 16.55 0.14 6.52
C LYS A 34 16.28 1.23 5.48
N ILE A 35 15.16 1.13 4.77
CA ILE A 35 14.73 2.11 3.75
C ILE A 35 13.37 2.70 4.13
N SER A 36 13.06 3.89 3.61
CA SER A 36 11.75 4.50 3.86
C SER A 36 10.63 3.69 3.20
N PRO A 37 9.40 3.69 3.75
CA PRO A 37 8.25 3.06 3.12
C PRO A 37 8.07 3.45 1.64
N ILE A 38 8.23 4.73 1.30
CA ILE A 38 8.10 5.22 -0.07
C ILE A 38 9.21 4.68 -0.99
N ASP A 39 10.46 4.62 -0.54
CA ASP A 39 11.56 4.04 -1.33
C ASP A 39 11.33 2.54 -1.55
N SER A 40 10.89 1.81 -0.51
CA SER A 40 10.54 0.39 -0.63
C SER A 40 9.46 0.16 -1.69
N PHE A 41 8.44 1.00 -1.72
CA PHE A 41 7.41 0.95 -2.76
C PHE A 41 7.99 1.23 -4.14
N LEU A 42 8.79 2.28 -4.30
CA LEU A 42 9.32 2.67 -5.60
C LEU A 42 10.24 1.61 -6.20
N TYR A 43 11.07 0.94 -5.39
CA TYR A 43 11.90 -0.17 -5.88
C TYR A 43 11.05 -1.36 -6.36
N GLU A 44 9.99 -1.71 -5.62
CA GLU A 44 9.07 -2.79 -6.01
C GLU A 44 8.28 -2.40 -7.28
N HIS A 45 7.75 -1.18 -7.30
CA HIS A 45 7.00 -0.62 -8.43
C HIS A 45 7.86 -0.57 -9.70
N GLU A 46 9.11 -0.13 -9.61
CA GLU A 46 10.03 -0.13 -10.75
C GLU A 46 10.36 -1.55 -11.21
N SER A 47 10.50 -2.50 -10.28
CA SER A 47 10.68 -3.92 -10.63
C SER A 47 9.50 -4.45 -11.46
N LEU A 48 8.26 -4.18 -11.02
CA LEU A 48 7.04 -4.54 -11.75
C LEU A 48 6.98 -3.85 -13.12
N ARG A 49 7.34 -2.57 -13.18
CA ARG A 49 7.34 -1.80 -14.42
C ARG A 49 8.41 -2.29 -15.42
N ARG A 50 9.58 -2.72 -14.93
CA ARG A 50 10.62 -3.35 -15.75
C ARG A 50 10.15 -4.71 -16.28
N ASN A 51 9.46 -5.49 -15.47
CA ASN A 51 8.86 -6.76 -15.92
C ASN A 51 7.81 -6.52 -17.01
N LEU A 52 6.93 -5.53 -16.84
CA LEU A 52 5.98 -5.11 -17.87
C LEU A 52 6.71 -4.75 -19.18
N GLY A 53 7.79 -3.96 -19.12
CA GLY A 53 8.58 -3.60 -20.30
C GLY A 53 9.25 -4.80 -20.99
N ARG A 54 9.80 -5.74 -20.22
CA ARG A 54 10.44 -6.96 -20.74
C ARG A 54 9.43 -7.87 -21.45
N LEU A 55 8.30 -8.14 -20.81
CA LEU A 55 7.25 -8.99 -21.36
C LEU A 55 6.70 -8.43 -22.68
N TYR A 56 6.61 -7.10 -22.76
CA TYR A 56 6.26 -6.44 -24.00
C TYR A 56 7.32 -6.60 -25.09
N SER A 57 8.60 -6.36 -24.77
CA SER A 57 9.69 -6.45 -25.75
C SER A 57 9.90 -7.85 -26.34
N GLN A 58 9.38 -8.88 -25.68
CA GLN A 58 9.54 -10.28 -26.06
C GLN A 58 8.25 -10.91 -26.60
N ASP A 59 7.16 -10.14 -26.73
CA ASP A 59 5.82 -10.67 -27.07
C ASP A 59 5.37 -11.85 -26.19
N THR A 60 5.82 -11.88 -24.93
CA THR A 60 5.55 -12.96 -23.96
C THR A 60 4.40 -12.64 -23.00
N TYR A 61 3.55 -11.68 -23.34
CA TYR A 61 2.42 -11.28 -22.51
C TYR A 61 1.23 -12.22 -22.70
N SER A 62 0.58 -12.58 -21.59
CA SER A 62 -0.69 -13.31 -21.57
C SER A 62 -1.65 -12.64 -20.59
N ASP A 63 -2.95 -12.90 -20.74
CA ASP A 63 -3.96 -12.37 -19.82
C ASP A 63 -3.64 -12.74 -18.36
N GLN A 64 -3.14 -13.96 -18.12
CA GLN A 64 -2.76 -14.40 -16.78
C GLN A 64 -1.58 -13.59 -16.22
N ILE A 65 -0.55 -13.35 -17.03
CA ILE A 65 0.61 -12.55 -16.60
C ILE A 65 0.20 -11.10 -16.36
N ASN A 66 -0.64 -10.54 -17.23
CA ASN A 66 -1.17 -9.18 -17.07
C ASN A 66 -2.01 -9.06 -15.79
N ASN A 67 -2.84 -10.05 -15.49
CA ASN A 67 -3.61 -10.11 -14.25
C ASN A 67 -2.69 -10.15 -13.01
N LEU A 68 -1.59 -10.93 -13.07
CA LEU A 68 -0.61 -11.01 -11.98
C LEU A 68 0.16 -9.69 -11.81
N LEU A 69 0.49 -8.98 -12.89
CA LEU A 69 1.11 -7.65 -12.81
C LEU A 69 0.16 -6.62 -12.19
N LEU A 70 -1.13 -6.61 -12.58
CA LEU A 70 -2.14 -5.75 -11.95
C LEU A 70 -2.21 -6.02 -10.45
N LEU A 71 -2.26 -7.31 -10.07
CA LEU A 71 -2.24 -7.71 -8.67
C LEU A 71 -0.97 -7.23 -7.96
N GLY A 72 0.21 -7.34 -8.59
CA GLY A 72 1.46 -6.83 -8.05
C GLY A 72 1.45 -5.32 -7.78
N PHE A 73 0.89 -4.52 -8.70
CA PHE A 73 0.77 -3.07 -8.50
C PHE A 73 -0.16 -2.73 -7.33
N VAL A 74 -1.26 -3.45 -7.13
CA VAL A 74 -2.14 -3.23 -5.97
C VAL A 74 -1.46 -3.69 -4.67
N SER A 75 -0.82 -4.86 -4.68
CA SER A 75 -0.11 -5.40 -3.51
C SER A 75 1.03 -4.50 -3.04
N SER A 76 1.75 -3.83 -3.96
CA SER A 76 2.82 -2.89 -3.58
C SER A 76 2.27 -1.64 -2.87
N VAL A 77 1.07 -1.15 -3.24
CA VAL A 77 0.38 -0.08 -2.51
C VAL A 77 -0.04 -0.53 -1.11
N GLU A 78 -0.61 -1.73 -0.97
CA GLU A 78 -0.97 -2.24 0.36
C GLU A 78 0.26 -2.39 1.26
N SER A 79 1.37 -2.91 0.70
CA SER A 79 2.66 -3.03 1.39
C SER A 79 3.20 -1.68 1.85
N TYR A 80 3.12 -0.64 0.99
CA TYR A 80 3.45 0.73 1.35
C TYR A 80 2.64 1.22 2.55
N LEU A 81 1.31 1.12 2.47
CA LEU A 81 0.40 1.64 3.50
C LEU A 81 0.64 0.96 4.85
N ARG A 82 0.85 -0.36 4.84
CA ARG A 82 1.22 -1.11 6.06
C ARG A 82 2.52 -0.62 6.66
N ASN A 83 3.58 -0.52 5.85
CA ASN A 83 4.88 -0.06 6.33
C ASN A 83 4.85 1.37 6.84
N LEU A 84 4.12 2.26 6.17
CA LEU A 84 3.91 3.63 6.61
C LEU A 84 3.28 3.66 8.01
N VAL A 85 2.17 2.95 8.20
CA VAL A 85 1.47 2.88 9.49
C VAL A 85 2.37 2.29 10.58
N ILE A 86 3.08 1.21 10.28
CA ILE A 86 4.01 0.54 11.22
C ILE A 86 5.13 1.49 11.66
N GLU A 87 5.80 2.17 10.72
CA GLU A 87 6.91 3.07 11.04
C GLU A 87 6.44 4.27 11.86
N ILE A 88 5.28 4.84 11.54
CA ILE A 88 4.74 5.97 12.29
C ILE A 88 4.36 5.56 13.71
N ILE A 89 3.62 4.46 13.90
CA ILE A 89 3.23 3.98 15.25
C ILE A 89 4.45 3.71 16.13
N ASN A 90 5.53 3.17 15.55
CA ASN A 90 6.76 2.89 16.30
C ASN A 90 7.56 4.14 16.70
N LYS A 91 7.24 5.32 16.15
CA LYS A 91 7.98 6.57 16.35
C LYS A 91 7.17 7.69 17.01
N ASP A 92 5.86 7.68 16.83
CA ASP A 92 4.95 8.73 17.24
C ASP A 92 4.03 8.28 18.38
N ASP A 93 4.22 8.87 19.57
CA ASP A 93 3.47 8.51 20.79
C ASP A 93 1.95 8.69 20.63
N PHE A 94 1.51 9.68 19.85
CA PHE A 94 0.08 9.89 19.60
C PHE A 94 -0.52 8.71 18.83
N SER A 95 0.13 8.29 17.74
CA SER A 95 -0.32 7.18 16.89
C SER A 95 -0.21 5.86 17.64
N TRP A 96 0.85 5.68 18.43
CA TRP A 96 0.95 4.56 19.37
C TRP A 96 -0.28 4.47 20.27
N ARG A 97 -0.63 5.56 20.98
CA ARG A 97 -1.81 5.60 21.86
C ARG A 97 -3.12 5.35 21.13
N LYS A 98 -3.26 5.82 19.89
CA LYS A 98 -4.44 5.56 19.06
C LYS A 98 -4.58 4.08 18.67
N SER A 99 -3.47 3.37 18.57
CA SER A 99 -3.44 1.95 18.19
C SER A 99 -3.60 0.96 19.36
N LEU A 100 -3.62 1.43 20.62
CA LEU A 100 -3.61 0.54 21.80
C LEU A 100 -4.81 -0.39 21.94
N ASN A 101 -5.97 -0.04 21.39
CA ASN A 101 -7.18 -0.86 21.48
C ASN A 101 -7.33 -1.86 20.31
N ARG A 102 -6.32 -1.95 19.44
CA ARG A 102 -6.35 -2.85 18.27
C ARG A 102 -6.09 -4.28 18.69
N LYS A 103 -6.80 -5.20 18.03
CA LYS A 103 -6.68 -6.63 18.29
C LYS A 103 -5.45 -7.18 17.59
N ILE A 104 -4.83 -8.18 18.21
CA ILE A 104 -3.81 -9.04 17.62
C ILE A 104 -4.19 -10.49 17.88
N SER A 105 -3.76 -11.40 17.02
CA SER A 105 -3.90 -12.84 17.29
C SER A 105 -3.06 -13.22 18.51
N PHE A 106 -3.51 -14.22 19.28
CA PHE A 106 -2.75 -14.73 20.42
C PHE A 106 -1.39 -15.29 19.98
N ALA A 107 -1.34 -15.94 18.82
CA ALA A 107 -0.08 -16.42 18.24
C ALA A 107 0.92 -15.26 17.99
N ALA A 108 0.46 -14.13 17.47
CA ALA A 108 1.31 -12.96 17.28
C ALA A 108 1.81 -12.39 18.63
N ALA A 109 0.95 -12.36 19.65
CA ALA A 109 1.34 -11.93 21.00
C ALA A 109 2.43 -12.82 21.62
N CYS A 110 2.39 -14.13 21.36
CA CYS A 110 3.36 -15.08 21.89
C CYS A 110 4.70 -15.10 21.13
N HIS A 111 4.69 -14.87 19.82
CA HIS A 111 5.85 -15.18 18.96
C HIS A 111 6.49 -13.98 18.24
N LYS A 112 5.86 -12.79 18.23
CA LYS A 112 6.46 -11.61 17.58
C LYS A 112 7.27 -10.74 18.54
N LYS A 113 8.39 -10.21 18.06
CA LYS A 113 9.17 -9.17 18.76
C LYS A 113 8.37 -7.87 18.84
N ASN A 114 8.59 -7.05 19.87
CA ASN A 114 7.82 -5.83 20.16
C ASN A 114 7.56 -4.91 18.95
N ARG A 115 8.57 -4.60 18.12
CA ARG A 115 8.40 -3.74 16.92
C ARG A 115 7.47 -4.36 15.87
N LEU A 116 7.41 -5.70 15.81
CA LEU A 116 6.61 -6.47 14.86
C LEU A 116 5.18 -6.74 15.36
N VAL A 117 4.88 -6.42 16.62
CA VAL A 117 3.51 -6.51 17.16
C VAL A 117 2.58 -5.55 16.42
N VAL A 118 3.08 -4.36 16.06
CA VAL A 118 2.32 -3.39 15.24
C VAL A 118 1.96 -3.97 13.88
N ALA A 119 2.88 -4.73 13.25
CA ALA A 119 2.60 -5.39 11.99
C ALA A 119 1.48 -6.44 12.13
N ALA A 120 1.38 -7.12 13.28
CA ALA A 120 0.27 -8.05 13.54
C ALA A 120 -1.09 -7.35 13.63
N MET A 121 -1.14 -6.11 14.15
CA MET A 121 -2.38 -5.34 14.23
C MET A 121 -2.98 -5.01 12.86
N LEU A 122 -2.18 -5.13 11.80
CA LEU A 122 -2.60 -4.85 10.43
C LEU A 122 -2.93 -6.10 9.64
N GLU A 123 -2.64 -7.33 10.11
CA GLU A 123 -2.82 -8.55 9.31
C GLU A 123 -4.24 -8.72 8.73
N GLU A 124 -5.25 -8.27 9.47
CA GLU A 124 -6.66 -8.32 9.05
C GLU A 124 -7.14 -7.04 8.33
N CYS A 125 -6.33 -5.98 8.32
CA CYS A 125 -6.62 -4.77 7.56
C CYS A 125 -6.48 -5.06 6.07
N ASN A 126 -7.32 -4.43 5.25
CA ASN A 126 -7.14 -4.39 3.81
C ASN A 126 -7.10 -2.93 3.35
N PHE A 127 -6.50 -2.66 2.20
CA PHE A 127 -6.41 -1.29 1.66
C PHE A 127 -6.98 -1.30 0.24
N LEU A 128 -8.21 -1.79 0.11
CA LEU A 128 -8.87 -2.06 -1.19
C LEU A 128 -9.95 -1.05 -1.56
N SER A 129 -10.13 0.00 -0.75
CA SER A 129 -11.02 1.11 -1.09
C SER A 129 -10.57 2.41 -0.42
N LYS A 130 -11.09 3.53 -0.94
CA LYS A 130 -10.94 4.86 -0.33
C LYS A 130 -11.30 4.85 1.15
N ASN A 131 -12.42 4.22 1.52
CA ASN A 131 -12.89 4.19 2.90
C ASN A 131 -11.94 3.39 3.78
N ASP A 132 -11.50 2.20 3.33
CA ASP A 132 -10.56 1.38 4.11
C ASP A 132 -9.25 2.14 4.39
N ILE A 133 -8.70 2.81 3.37
CA ILE A 133 -7.46 3.61 3.51
C ILE A 133 -7.68 4.76 4.49
N VAL A 134 -8.73 5.56 4.29
CA VAL A 134 -9.01 6.74 5.12
C VAL A 134 -9.29 6.33 6.56
N ASP A 135 -10.13 5.31 6.75
CA ASP A 135 -10.50 4.83 8.07
C ASP A 135 -9.29 4.27 8.78
N HIS A 136 -8.44 3.47 8.13
CA HIS A 136 -7.21 2.96 8.74
C HIS A 136 -6.22 4.08 9.10
N LEU A 137 -6.00 5.07 8.24
CA LEU A 137 -5.14 6.22 8.57
C LEU A 137 -5.68 7.01 9.76
N LYS A 138 -6.99 7.19 9.87
CA LYS A 138 -7.64 7.84 11.01
C LYS A 138 -7.55 6.99 12.28
N ASP A 139 -7.79 5.71 12.16
CA ASP A 139 -7.94 4.79 13.28
C ASP A 139 -6.61 4.45 13.95
N TYR A 140 -5.56 4.31 13.15
CA TYR A 140 -4.22 3.97 13.61
C TYR A 140 -3.36 5.21 13.88
N LEU A 141 -3.48 6.25 13.05
CA LEU A 141 -2.59 7.41 13.10
C LEU A 141 -3.30 8.70 13.56
N GLY A 142 -4.64 8.72 13.62
CA GLY A 142 -5.39 9.94 13.89
C GLY A 142 -5.37 10.96 12.74
N VAL A 143 -5.00 10.53 11.53
CA VAL A 143 -4.98 11.36 10.33
C VAL A 143 -6.40 11.50 9.81
N ALA A 144 -7.00 12.68 10.02
CA ALA A 144 -8.37 12.95 9.57
C ALA A 144 -8.36 13.44 8.12
N TYR A 145 -9.20 12.83 7.29
CA TYR A 145 -9.31 13.15 5.87
C TYR A 145 -10.67 13.76 5.51
N GLN A 146 -10.65 14.72 4.58
CA GLN A 146 -11.83 15.40 4.04
C GLN A 146 -11.60 15.73 2.56
N ASP A 147 -12.49 15.25 1.69
CA ASP A 147 -12.44 15.46 0.23
C ASP A 147 -12.23 16.94 -0.13
N SER A 148 -13.00 17.83 0.48
CA SER A 148 -12.99 19.27 0.18
C SER A 148 -11.66 19.95 0.49
N LYS A 149 -10.81 19.36 1.34
CA LYS A 149 -9.50 19.90 1.71
C LYS A 149 -8.35 19.31 0.89
N SER A 150 -8.59 18.23 0.15
CA SER A 150 -7.55 17.53 -0.60
C SER A 150 -8.16 16.89 -1.86
N PRO A 151 -8.61 17.70 -2.83
CA PRO A 151 -9.31 17.21 -4.02
C PRO A 151 -8.45 16.25 -4.85
N GLU A 152 -7.16 16.56 -5.04
CA GLU A 152 -6.23 15.66 -5.77
C GLU A 152 -6.14 14.27 -5.11
N LEU A 153 -6.11 14.22 -3.77
CA LEU A 153 -6.11 12.97 -3.03
C LEU A 153 -7.48 12.26 -3.13
N ALA A 154 -8.58 13.01 -3.19
CA ALA A 154 -9.91 12.45 -3.39
C ALA A 154 -10.05 11.75 -4.74
N ASP A 155 -9.57 12.39 -5.80
CA ASP A 155 -9.60 11.85 -7.15
C ASP A 155 -8.77 10.57 -7.26
N ILE A 156 -7.53 10.58 -6.77
CA ILE A 156 -6.67 9.40 -6.86
C ILE A 156 -7.15 8.23 -6.01
N LEU A 157 -7.74 8.48 -4.83
CA LEU A 157 -8.38 7.44 -4.02
C LEU A 157 -9.60 6.85 -4.74
N GLY A 158 -10.34 7.68 -5.49
CA GLY A 158 -11.43 7.25 -6.37
C GLY A 158 -10.94 6.30 -7.47
N TYR A 159 -9.92 6.72 -8.24
CA TYR A 159 -9.33 5.88 -9.29
C TYR A 159 -8.75 4.58 -8.74
N TYR A 160 -8.02 4.63 -7.64
CA TYR A 160 -7.48 3.43 -7.02
C TYR A 160 -8.58 2.47 -6.55
N SER A 161 -9.69 2.99 -6.00
CA SER A 161 -10.84 2.15 -5.64
C SER A 161 -11.42 1.42 -6.86
N GLN A 162 -11.43 2.05 -8.05
CA GLN A 162 -11.84 1.40 -9.29
C GLN A 162 -10.86 0.28 -9.69
N VAL A 163 -9.55 0.53 -9.59
CA VAL A 163 -8.51 -0.50 -9.80
C VAL A 163 -8.72 -1.70 -8.87
N CYS A 164 -9.05 -1.47 -7.60
CA CYS A 164 -9.35 -2.55 -6.66
C CYS A 164 -10.60 -3.36 -7.05
N GLN A 165 -11.62 -2.75 -7.66
CA GLN A 165 -12.77 -3.48 -8.21
C GLN A 165 -12.37 -4.36 -9.40
N ILE A 166 -11.50 -3.86 -10.28
CA ILE A 166 -10.94 -4.65 -11.39
C ILE A 166 -10.11 -5.82 -10.85
N ARG A 167 -9.22 -5.55 -9.87
CA ARG A 167 -8.43 -6.56 -9.16
C ARG A 167 -9.31 -7.66 -8.56
N HIS A 168 -10.44 -7.29 -7.95
CA HIS A 168 -11.40 -8.26 -7.43
C HIS A 168 -11.92 -9.21 -8.52
N CYS A 169 -12.30 -8.68 -9.68
CA CYS A 169 -12.82 -9.48 -10.79
C CYS A 169 -11.78 -10.47 -11.33
N ILE A 170 -10.56 -10.00 -11.59
CA ILE A 170 -9.50 -10.84 -12.18
C ILE A 170 -9.02 -11.94 -11.22
N VAL A 171 -9.01 -11.68 -9.90
CA VAL A 171 -8.54 -12.67 -8.91
C VAL A 171 -9.65 -13.64 -8.51
N HIS A 172 -10.86 -13.16 -8.26
CA HIS A 172 -11.90 -13.96 -7.60
C HIS A 172 -13.02 -14.44 -8.54
N ARG A 173 -13.05 -13.97 -9.79
CA ARG A 173 -14.11 -14.33 -10.76
C ARG A 173 -13.56 -14.78 -12.11
N ALA A 174 -12.32 -15.28 -12.17
CA ALA A 174 -11.68 -15.66 -13.43
C ALA A 174 -11.82 -14.57 -14.53
N SER A 175 -11.62 -13.31 -14.12
CA SER A 175 -11.79 -12.11 -14.95
C SER A 175 -13.22 -11.77 -15.39
N TYR A 176 -14.26 -12.45 -14.92
CA TYR A 176 -15.64 -12.09 -15.27
C TYR A 176 -16.18 -10.93 -14.42
N PHE A 177 -16.69 -9.90 -15.09
CA PHE A 177 -17.23 -8.70 -14.46
C PHE A 177 -18.59 -8.96 -13.80
N GLY A 178 -18.74 -8.56 -12.54
CA GLY A 178 -19.90 -8.90 -11.71
C GLY A 178 -20.81 -7.73 -11.35
N THR A 179 -22.04 -8.04 -10.98
CA THR A 179 -23.04 -7.04 -10.56
C THR A 179 -22.58 -6.17 -9.40
N LYS A 180 -21.91 -6.74 -8.39
CA LYS A 180 -21.38 -5.95 -7.25
C LYS A 180 -20.33 -4.93 -7.72
N ASN A 181 -19.44 -5.33 -8.61
CA ASN A 181 -18.42 -4.43 -9.18
C ASN A 181 -19.05 -3.37 -10.08
N ALA A 182 -20.05 -3.75 -10.88
CA ALA A 182 -20.82 -2.80 -11.69
C ALA A 182 -21.53 -1.74 -10.86
N VAL A 183 -22.11 -2.11 -9.70
CA VAL A 183 -22.70 -1.14 -8.77
C VAL A 183 -21.64 -0.17 -8.25
N SER A 184 -20.47 -0.67 -7.83
CA SER A 184 -19.37 0.17 -7.33
C SER A 184 -18.76 1.10 -8.38
N LEU A 185 -18.69 0.68 -9.64
CA LEU A 185 -18.15 1.47 -10.75
C LEU A 185 -19.20 2.38 -11.42
N GLY A 186 -20.49 2.16 -11.15
CA GLY A 186 -21.59 2.86 -11.80
C GLY A 186 -22.41 1.96 -12.73
N LEU A 187 -23.50 1.38 -12.21
CA LEU A 187 -24.29 0.34 -12.88
C LEU A 187 -24.85 0.79 -14.23
N LYS A 188 -25.26 2.05 -14.36
CA LYS A 188 -25.91 2.59 -15.56
C LYS A 188 -25.04 2.42 -16.80
N GLU A 189 -23.75 2.70 -16.66
CA GLU A 189 -22.75 2.64 -17.72
C GLU A 189 -22.21 1.23 -17.90
N HIS A 190 -22.03 0.50 -16.80
CA HIS A 190 -21.30 -0.76 -16.80
C HIS A 190 -22.18 -2.01 -16.99
N LYS A 191 -23.52 -1.90 -16.92
CA LYS A 191 -24.44 -3.07 -17.03
C LYS A 191 -24.28 -3.86 -18.34
N VAL A 192 -23.83 -3.22 -19.42
CA VAL A 192 -23.64 -3.87 -20.73
C VAL A 192 -22.47 -4.86 -20.75
N PHE A 193 -21.59 -4.77 -19.74
CA PHE A 193 -20.42 -5.63 -19.57
C PHE A 193 -20.60 -6.71 -18.50
N LEU A 194 -21.79 -6.85 -17.90
CA LEU A 194 -22.04 -7.91 -16.92
C LEU A 194 -21.76 -9.28 -17.52
N ASP A 195 -21.06 -10.10 -16.74
CA ASP A 195 -20.61 -11.45 -17.09
C ASP A 195 -19.75 -11.51 -18.37
N ARG A 196 -19.17 -10.37 -18.79
CA ARG A 196 -18.10 -10.34 -19.79
C ARG A 196 -16.75 -10.43 -19.11
N GLN A 197 -15.78 -11.00 -19.82
CA GLN A 197 -14.40 -11.07 -19.37
C GLN A 197 -13.73 -9.69 -19.46
N ILE A 198 -13.04 -9.30 -18.40
CA ILE A 198 -12.14 -8.15 -18.37
C ILE A 198 -10.85 -8.54 -19.09
N VAL A 199 -10.48 -7.73 -20.08
CA VAL A 199 -9.20 -7.83 -20.78
C VAL A 199 -8.25 -6.81 -20.18
N VAL A 200 -7.18 -7.28 -19.56
CA VAL A 200 -6.14 -6.41 -18.98
C VAL A 200 -5.12 -6.11 -20.07
N SER A 201 -5.33 -4.99 -20.76
CA SER A 201 -4.40 -4.51 -21.79
C SER A 201 -3.17 -3.87 -21.17
N ILE A 202 -2.12 -3.69 -21.98
CA ILE A 202 -0.90 -2.99 -21.56
C ILE A 202 -1.19 -1.53 -21.23
N GLY A 203 -2.04 -0.86 -22.01
CA GLY A 203 -2.48 0.51 -21.71
C GLY A 203 -3.11 0.61 -20.33
N LEU A 204 -4.00 -0.33 -20.00
CA LEU A 204 -4.59 -0.41 -18.65
C LEU A 204 -3.54 -0.64 -17.56
N LEU A 205 -2.53 -1.51 -17.80
CA LEU A 205 -1.46 -1.73 -16.83
C LEU A 205 -0.60 -0.48 -16.61
N GLN A 206 -0.36 0.32 -17.65
CA GLN A 206 0.35 1.60 -17.53
C GLN A 206 -0.46 2.61 -16.70
N GLU A 207 -1.77 2.68 -16.93
CA GLU A 207 -2.68 3.52 -16.14
C GLU A 207 -2.73 3.07 -14.68
N VAL A 208 -2.89 1.77 -14.42
CA VAL A 208 -2.87 1.20 -13.06
C VAL A 208 -1.53 1.51 -12.37
N SER A 209 -0.42 1.33 -13.08
CA SER A 209 0.92 1.62 -12.57
C SER A 209 1.02 3.09 -12.13
N LEU A 210 0.52 4.02 -12.95
CA LEU A 210 0.51 5.45 -12.64
C LEU A 210 -0.42 5.80 -11.48
N ILE A 211 -1.63 5.21 -11.44
CA ILE A 211 -2.59 5.40 -10.35
C ILE A 211 -1.97 4.97 -9.01
N CYS A 212 -1.37 3.78 -8.95
CA CYS A 212 -0.70 3.28 -7.75
C CYS A 212 0.46 4.19 -7.31
N LYS A 213 1.32 4.62 -8.24
CA LYS A 213 2.44 5.51 -7.93
C LYS A 213 1.95 6.86 -7.37
N ASN A 214 1.00 7.47 -8.04
CA ASN A 214 0.47 8.77 -7.65
C ASN A 214 -0.26 8.71 -6.31
N LEU A 215 -1.01 7.63 -6.04
CA LEU A 215 -1.65 7.43 -4.75
C LEU A 215 -0.61 7.41 -3.62
N VAL A 216 0.45 6.62 -3.77
CA VAL A 216 1.51 6.53 -2.75
C VAL A 216 2.15 7.88 -2.50
N ILE A 217 2.51 8.62 -3.55
CA ILE A 217 3.11 9.96 -3.42
C ILE A 217 2.17 10.92 -2.68
N LEU A 218 0.90 10.96 -3.08
CA LEU A 218 -0.09 11.87 -2.49
C LEU A 218 -0.40 11.50 -1.04
N VAL A 219 -0.55 10.22 -0.71
CA VAL A 219 -0.73 9.74 0.67
C VAL A 219 0.50 10.08 1.51
N ASN A 220 1.71 9.84 0.99
CA ASN A 220 2.96 10.13 1.70
C ASN A 220 3.04 11.60 2.11
N LYS A 221 2.80 12.50 1.15
CA LYS A 221 2.81 13.95 1.37
C LYS A 221 1.70 14.37 2.34
N TYR A 222 0.50 13.85 2.16
CA TYR A 222 -0.64 14.17 2.99
C TYR A 222 -0.43 13.79 4.46
N VAL A 223 0.01 12.54 4.70
CA VAL A 223 0.27 12.02 6.04
C VAL A 223 1.43 12.76 6.70
N PHE A 224 2.51 13.04 5.97
CA PHE A 224 3.63 13.85 6.48
C PHE A 224 3.14 15.21 6.97
N ASN A 225 2.46 15.97 6.11
CA ASN A 225 1.98 17.32 6.45
C ASN A 225 1.04 17.27 7.66
N TYR A 226 0.11 16.32 7.71
CA TYR A 226 -0.83 16.20 8.81
C TYR A 226 -0.12 15.93 10.15
N ILE A 227 0.87 15.02 10.16
CA ILE A 227 1.64 14.68 11.35
C ILE A 227 2.53 15.86 11.77
N MET A 228 3.16 16.56 10.82
CA MET A 228 3.96 17.75 11.11
C MET A 228 3.10 18.85 11.72
N GLU A 229 1.91 19.13 11.19
CA GLU A 229 0.96 20.05 11.80
C GLU A 229 0.56 19.61 13.22
N ARG A 230 0.25 18.31 13.38
CA ARG A 230 -0.14 17.75 14.68
C ARG A 230 0.96 17.92 15.74
N THR A 231 2.21 17.68 15.38
CA THR A 231 3.38 17.83 16.27
C THR A 231 3.70 19.29 16.62
N GLN A 232 3.06 20.25 15.94
CA GLN A 232 3.06 21.67 16.30
C GLN A 232 1.90 22.06 17.24
N GLY A 233 1.11 21.11 17.72
CA GLY A 233 -0.09 21.40 18.52
C GLY A 233 -1.33 21.77 17.69
N LYS A 234 -1.28 21.71 16.35
CA LYS A 234 -2.48 21.81 15.49
C LYS A 234 -3.20 20.46 15.47
N ASN A 235 -4.39 20.40 14.85
CA ASN A 235 -5.16 19.14 14.67
C ASN A 235 -5.39 18.34 15.97
N LYS A 236 -5.59 19.04 17.11
CA LYS A 236 -5.72 18.44 18.47
C LYS A 236 -4.48 17.65 18.91
N GLY A 237 -3.32 17.97 18.36
CA GLY A 237 -2.04 17.38 18.70
C GLY A 237 -1.36 18.05 19.89
N VAL A 238 -0.13 17.63 20.15
CA VAL A 238 0.73 18.17 21.21
C VAL A 238 1.94 18.82 20.55
N LEU A 239 2.27 20.05 20.96
CA LEU A 239 3.51 20.69 20.55
C LEU A 239 4.69 19.94 21.17
N ILE A 240 5.55 19.38 20.33
CA ILE A 240 6.75 18.65 20.77
C ILE A 240 8.05 19.33 20.33
N TRP A 241 7.97 20.40 19.54
CA TRP A 241 9.13 21.10 18.99
C TRP A 241 9.55 22.25 19.91
N SER A 242 10.86 22.41 20.08
CA SER A 242 11.48 23.48 20.86
C SER A 242 11.80 24.74 20.04
N ASN A 243 11.53 24.71 18.73
CA ASN A 243 11.95 25.69 17.72
C ASN A 243 13.47 25.82 17.55
N ASP A 244 14.25 24.85 18.04
CA ASP A 244 15.69 24.76 17.84
C ASP A 244 16.03 23.42 17.18
N TYR A 245 16.43 23.47 15.91
CA TYR A 245 16.77 22.25 15.17
C TYR A 245 17.87 21.45 15.85
N SER A 246 18.83 22.08 16.54
CA SER A 246 19.92 21.35 17.19
C SER A 246 19.40 20.44 18.30
N LYS A 247 18.37 20.89 19.02
CA LYS A 247 17.70 20.12 20.08
C LYS A 247 16.73 19.08 19.51
N ASP A 248 16.00 19.45 18.46
CA ASP A 248 14.95 18.61 17.89
C ASP A 248 15.47 17.64 16.82
N ARG A 249 16.73 17.80 16.38
CA ARG A 249 17.35 17.09 15.25
C ARG A 249 17.07 15.60 15.26
N LYS A 250 17.27 14.94 16.41
CA LYS A 250 17.12 13.49 16.51
C LYS A 250 15.68 13.06 16.25
N VAL A 251 14.73 13.70 16.93
CA VAL A 251 13.30 13.39 16.81
C VAL A 251 12.80 13.74 15.41
N PHE A 252 13.12 14.92 14.89
CA PHE A 252 12.71 15.33 13.56
C PHE A 252 13.26 14.41 12.47
N ASN A 253 14.53 14.01 12.56
CA ASN A 253 15.11 13.07 11.58
C ASN A 253 14.44 11.70 11.62
N ASP A 254 13.96 11.26 12.78
CA ASP A 254 13.21 10.01 12.89
C ASP A 254 11.88 10.08 12.12
N TYR A 255 11.17 11.21 12.16
CA TYR A 255 10.01 11.43 11.29
C TYR A 255 10.42 11.58 9.82
N TYR A 256 11.36 12.47 9.53
CA TYR A 256 11.76 12.82 8.17
C TYR A 256 12.13 11.58 7.34
N LYS A 257 12.89 10.66 7.93
CA LYS A 257 13.32 9.41 7.28
C LYS A 257 12.18 8.47 6.89
N ILE A 258 11.02 8.57 7.52
CA ILE A 258 9.84 7.76 7.15
C ILE A 258 9.29 8.25 5.79
N PHE A 259 9.36 9.55 5.51
CA PHE A 259 8.68 10.16 4.37
C PHE A 259 9.62 10.59 3.24
N SER A 260 10.89 10.84 3.54
CA SER A 260 11.88 11.22 2.54
C SER A 260 12.16 10.06 1.58
N SER A 261 12.25 10.36 0.29
CA SER A 261 12.62 9.40 -0.74
C SER A 261 13.98 9.79 -1.33
N ASN A 262 14.96 8.90 -1.21
CA ASN A 262 16.22 9.06 -1.95
C ASN A 262 16.01 8.71 -3.42
N LYS A 263 15.15 7.71 -3.70
CA LYS A 263 14.84 7.26 -5.05
C LYS A 263 14.27 8.38 -5.93
N LEU A 264 13.26 9.10 -5.45
CA LEU A 264 12.67 10.21 -6.23
C LEU A 264 13.68 11.32 -6.48
N ALA A 265 14.65 11.51 -5.58
CA ALA A 265 15.71 12.49 -5.78
C ALA A 265 16.76 12.03 -6.80
N GLU A 266 17.14 10.75 -6.75
CA GLU A 266 18.00 10.11 -7.76
C GLU A 266 17.37 10.15 -9.15
N ASP A 267 16.05 9.93 -9.23
CA ASP A 267 15.28 9.98 -10.47
C ASP A 267 15.00 11.43 -10.94
N GLY A 268 15.40 12.44 -10.16
CA GLY A 268 15.21 13.87 -10.48
C GLY A 268 13.76 14.37 -10.37
N GLU A 269 12.87 13.58 -9.77
CA GLU A 269 11.45 13.92 -9.59
C GLU A 269 11.21 14.90 -8.43
N VAL A 270 12.12 14.92 -7.44
CA VAL A 270 12.08 15.87 -6.32
C VAL A 270 13.48 16.32 -5.92
N GLU A 271 13.61 17.54 -5.41
CA GLU A 271 14.84 17.97 -4.73
C GLU A 271 14.84 17.45 -3.29
N LEU A 272 15.86 16.66 -2.91
CA LEU A 272 16.01 16.20 -1.53
C LEU A 272 16.53 17.35 -0.66
N LYS A 273 15.61 18.06 -0.02
CA LYS A 273 15.96 19.07 0.97
C LYS A 273 16.65 18.45 2.17
N LYS A 274 17.53 19.20 2.83
CA LYS A 274 18.09 18.78 4.11
C LYS A 274 16.98 18.79 5.16
N ALA A 275 17.01 17.85 6.09
CA ALA A 275 16.06 17.83 7.21
C ALA A 275 15.99 19.17 7.97
N SER A 276 17.11 19.88 8.10
CA SER A 276 17.16 21.22 8.70
C SER A 276 16.42 22.31 7.91
N GLU A 277 16.32 22.18 6.59
CA GLU A 277 15.54 23.10 5.74
C GLU A 277 14.05 22.82 5.90
N VAL A 278 13.65 21.54 5.79
CA VAL A 278 12.26 21.13 5.97
C VAL A 278 11.75 21.49 7.37
N TYR A 279 12.56 21.30 8.41
CA TYR A 279 12.20 21.69 9.78
C TYR A 279 11.96 23.21 9.92
N ARG A 280 12.79 24.04 9.27
CA ARG A 280 12.63 25.50 9.27
C ARG A 280 11.38 25.94 8.54
N GLU A 281 11.16 25.41 7.33
CA GLU A 281 9.95 25.67 6.54
C GLU A 281 8.68 25.28 7.30
N MET A 282 8.72 24.11 7.95
CA MET A 282 7.62 23.60 8.76
C MET A 282 7.23 24.59 9.87
N LEU A 283 8.21 25.20 10.55
CA LEU A 283 7.99 26.15 11.64
C LEU A 283 7.73 27.61 11.16
N GLY A 284 7.66 27.84 9.85
CA GLY A 284 7.43 29.18 9.28
C GLY A 284 8.67 30.07 9.24
N GLY A 285 9.87 29.50 9.35
CA GLY A 285 11.13 30.21 9.15
C GLY A 285 11.57 30.12 7.69
N SER A 286 11.48 31.23 6.96
CA SER A 286 12.22 31.48 5.72
C SER A 286 13.70 31.71 6.01
#